data_AF-A0A5C5SBA3-F1
#
_entry.id   AF-A0A5C5SBA3-F1
#
_cell.length_a   1.000
_cell.length_b   1.000
_cell.length_c   1.000
_cell.angle_alpha   90.00
_cell.angle_beta   90.00
_cell.angle_gamma   90.00
#
_symmetry.space_group_name_H-M   'P 1'
#
loop_
_entity.id
_entity.type
_entity.pdbx_description
1 polymer ?
#
loop_
_entity_poly.entity_id
_entity_poly.type
_entity_poly.pdbx_seq_one_letter_code
_entity_poly.pdbx_strand_id
1 'polypeptide(L)'
;MNKTSSRLLKIALPVMLENFLQALMGLVDSYMVAQLGLLTISGVAVANQIMTVYQAIFMALAAGTSSFFAQAMAKKDKDLEDLASRQILFLTIFLGMFLGMVSLVGGPYLL
;
A
#
# COMPACT_ATOMS: atom_id res chain seq x y z
N MET A 1 -13.96 -34.03 7.69
CA MET A 1 -13.37 -32.72 8.03
C MET A 1 -13.09 -31.96 6.74
N ASN A 2 -13.81 -30.87 6.49
CA ASN A 2 -14.02 -30.26 5.17
C ASN A 2 -12.76 -29.62 4.55
N LYS A 3 -12.54 -29.88 3.25
CA LYS A 3 -11.44 -29.34 2.41
C LYS A 3 -11.31 -27.80 2.42
N THR A 4 -12.36 -27.08 2.83
CA THR A 4 -12.39 -25.61 2.91
C THR A 4 -11.50 -25.06 4.03
N SER A 5 -11.45 -25.71 5.21
CA SER A 5 -10.66 -25.23 6.36
C SER A 5 -9.15 -25.32 6.10
N SER A 6 -8.69 -26.33 5.37
CA SER A 6 -7.27 -26.48 5.01
C SER A 6 -6.80 -25.43 3.99
N ARG A 7 -7.68 -25.01 3.05
CA ARG A 7 -7.40 -23.89 2.13
C ARG A 7 -7.36 -22.55 2.84
N LEU A 8 -8.29 -22.31 3.77
CA LEU A 8 -8.29 -21.11 4.60
C LEU A 8 -7.03 -21.02 5.46
N LEU A 9 -6.61 -22.12 6.10
CA LEU A 9 -5.36 -22.17 6.86
C LEU A 9 -4.13 -21.90 5.98
N LYS A 10 -4.09 -22.40 4.74
CA LYS A 10 -2.99 -22.14 3.80
C LYS A 10 -2.86 -20.68 3.37
N ILE A 11 -3.94 -19.90 3.42
CA ILE A 11 -3.94 -18.47 3.08
C ILE A 11 -3.80 -17.61 4.34
N ALA A 12 -4.40 -18.02 5.45
CA ALA A 12 -4.33 -17.30 6.72
C ALA A 12 -2.91 -17.33 7.31
N LEU A 13 -2.20 -18.46 7.26
CA LEU A 13 -0.83 -18.57 7.77
C LEU A 13 0.14 -17.54 7.15
N PRO A 14 0.24 -17.43 5.81
CA PRO A 14 1.14 -16.44 5.22
C PRO A 14 0.70 -15.01 5.51
N VAL A 15 -0.60 -14.70 5.51
CA VAL A 15 -1.10 -13.34 5.83
C VAL A 15 -0.83 -12.96 7.28
N MET A 16 -0.94 -13.91 8.21
CA MET A 16 -0.59 -13.69 9.62
C MET A 16 0.90 -13.45 9.78
N LEU A 17 1.74 -14.22 9.07
CA LEU A 17 3.19 -14.03 9.09
C LEU A 17 3.59 -12.68 8.49
N GLU A 18 2.96 -12.26 7.39
CA GLU A 18 3.15 -10.95 6.76
C GLU A 18 2.85 -9.82 7.75
N ASN A 19 1.69 -9.86 8.41
CA ASN A 19 1.31 -8.86 9.42
C ASN A 19 2.30 -8.83 10.60
N PHE A 20 2.77 -10.00 11.04
CA PHE A 20 3.76 -10.09 12.11
C PHE A 20 5.10 -9.47 11.70
N LEU A 21 5.57 -9.75 10.49
CA LEU A 21 6.79 -9.16 9.94
C LEU A 21 6.65 -7.64 9.74
N GLN A 22 5.48 -7.17 9.32
CA GLN A 22 5.20 -5.75 9.17
C GLN A 22 5.26 -5.01 10.52
N ALA A 23 4.72 -5.61 11.59
CA ALA A 23 4.84 -5.07 12.94
C ALA A 23 6.29 -5.05 13.44
N LEU A 24 7.07 -6.10 13.15
CA LEU A 24 8.50 -6.14 13.47
C LEU A 24 9.30 -5.07 12.72
N MET A 25 9.02 -4.85 11.43
CA MET A 25 9.66 -3.76 10.68
C MET A 25 9.38 -2.40 11.30
N GLY A 26 8.13 -2.10 11.68
CA GLY A 26 7.80 -0.85 12.36
C GLY A 26 8.53 -0.66 13.70
N LEU A 27 8.74 -1.75 14.45
CA LEU A 27 9.54 -1.71 15.69
C LEU A 27 11.03 -1.46 15.40
N VAL A 28 11.59 -2.10 14.36
CA VAL A 28 12.99 -1.92 13.96
C VAL A 28 13.22 -0.51 13.43
N ASP A 29 12.33 0.03 12.61
CA ASP A 29 12.40 1.40 12.10
C ASP A 29 12.41 2.41 13.25
N SER A 30 11.48 2.26 14.20
CA SER A 30 11.41 3.10 15.40
C SER A 30 12.67 2.99 16.26
N TYR A 31 13.22 1.78 16.42
CA TYR A 31 14.46 1.53 17.17
C TYR A 31 15.68 2.14 16.49
N MET A 32 15.84 1.97 15.17
CA MET A 32 16.94 2.55 14.39
C MET A 32 16.90 4.08 14.42
N VAL A 33 15.70 4.67 14.32
CA VAL A 33 15.50 6.11 14.43
C VAL A 33 15.80 6.61 15.84
N ALA A 34 15.43 5.85 16.88
CA ALA A 34 15.76 6.18 18.27
C ALA A 34 17.27 6.17 18.55
N GLN A 35 18.04 5.32 17.87
CA GLN A 35 19.51 5.26 18.00
C GLN A 35 20.24 6.43 17.33
N LEU A 36 19.63 7.15 16.38
CA LEU A 36 20.25 8.26 15.66
C LEU A 36 20.24 9.60 16.43
N GLY A 37 19.54 9.68 17.56
CA GLY A 37 19.54 10.83 18.48
C GLY A 37 18.24 11.64 18.50
N LEU A 38 17.92 12.27 19.66
CA LEU A 38 16.65 12.97 19.93
C LEU A 38 16.27 14.05 18.89
N LEU A 39 17.24 14.69 18.24
CA LEU A 39 17.01 15.73 17.21
C LEU A 39 16.45 15.14 15.91
N THR A 40 16.85 13.92 15.53
CA THR A 40 16.36 13.21 14.34
C THR A 40 14.96 12.62 14.53
N ILE A 41 14.56 12.31 15.76
CA ILE A 41 13.25 11.69 16.06
C ILE A 41 12.10 12.62 15.68
N SER A 42 12.24 13.94 15.86
CA SER A 42 11.20 14.91 15.49
C SER A 42 11.04 15.06 13.98
N GLY A 43 12.15 15.06 13.22
CA GLY A 43 12.10 15.06 11.75
C GLY A 43 11.55 13.75 11.19
N VAL A 44 11.89 12.61 11.79
CA VAL A 44 11.35 11.31 11.38
C VAL A 44 9.87 11.16 11.72
N ALA A 45 9.38 11.71 12.84
CA ALA A 45 7.96 11.69 13.16
C ALA A 45 7.12 12.42 12.11
N VAL A 46 7.59 13.59 11.65
CA VAL A 46 6.96 14.35 10.56
C VAL A 46 7.01 13.58 9.24
N ALA A 47 8.16 13.00 8.90
CA ALA A 47 8.31 12.15 7.72
C ALA A 47 7.38 10.92 7.78
N ASN A 48 7.22 10.29 8.94
CA ASN A 48 6.33 9.15 9.13
C ASN A 48 4.85 9.54 8.99
N GLN A 49 4.48 10.74 9.45
CA GLN A 49 3.13 11.27 9.26
C GLN A 49 2.84 11.50 7.76
N ILE A 50 3.78 12.06 7.02
CA ILE A 50 3.68 12.19 5.55
C ILE A 50 3.56 10.80 4.90
N MET A 51 4.42 9.85 5.30
CA MET A 51 4.40 8.48 4.78
C MET A 51 3.05 7.79 5.00
N THR A 52 2.44 8.01 6.15
CA THR A 52 1.11 7.48 6.49
C THR A 52 0.03 8.05 5.55
N VAL A 53 0.09 9.34 5.24
CA VAL A 53 -0.83 9.97 4.28
C VAL A 53 -0.64 9.36 2.88
N TYR A 54 0.60 9.17 2.44
CA TYR A 54 0.88 8.50 1.17
C TYR A 54 0.33 7.06 1.16
N GLN A 55 0.60 6.28 2.21
CA GLN A 55 0.07 4.93 2.34
C GLN A 55 -1.46 4.91 2.28
N ALA A 56 -2.15 5.84 2.95
CA ALA A 56 -3.61 5.92 2.92
C ALA A 56 -4.16 6.14 1.50
N ILE A 57 -3.53 7.04 0.73
CA ILE A 57 -3.93 7.30 -0.66
C ILE A 57 -3.67 6.07 -1.54
N PHE A 58 -2.51 5.43 -1.40
CA PHE A 58 -2.17 4.22 -2.14
C PHE A 58 -3.06 3.03 -1.75
N MET A 59 -3.44 2.88 -0.48
CA MET A 59 -4.40 1.86 -0.05
C MET A 59 -5.80 2.13 -0.60
N ALA A 60 -6.26 3.39 -0.61
CA ALA A 60 -7.54 3.76 -1.21
C ALA A 60 -7.56 3.45 -2.71
N LEU A 61 -6.47 3.75 -3.41
CA LEU A 61 -6.25 3.35 -4.80
C LEU A 61 -6.25 1.84 -5.00
N ALA A 62 -5.49 1.10 -4.19
CA ALA A 62 -5.38 -0.35 -4.29
C ALA A 62 -6.75 -1.02 -4.05
N ALA A 63 -7.51 -0.53 -3.07
CA ALA A 63 -8.87 -0.98 -2.82
C ALA A 63 -9.83 -0.64 -3.97
N GLY A 64 -9.76 0.58 -4.50
CA GLY A 64 -10.59 1.03 -5.62
C GLY A 64 -10.31 0.26 -6.91
N THR A 65 -9.04 0.06 -7.25
CA THR A 65 -8.61 -0.70 -8.43
C THR A 65 -8.92 -2.19 -8.29
N SER A 66 -8.70 -2.79 -7.12
CA SER A 66 -9.08 -4.18 -6.84
C SER A 66 -10.59 -4.39 -6.94
N SER A 67 -11.41 -3.47 -6.41
CA SER A 67 -12.86 -3.52 -6.51
C SER A 67 -13.35 -3.38 -7.95
N PHE A 68 -12.77 -2.46 -8.73
CA PHE A 68 -13.12 -2.29 -10.13
C PHE A 68 -12.67 -3.50 -10.98
N PHE A 69 -11.49 -4.05 -10.71
CA PHE A 69 -10.99 -5.25 -11.37
C PHE A 69 -11.85 -6.49 -11.06
N ALA A 70 -12.26 -6.67 -9.80
CA ALA A 70 -13.17 -7.75 -9.41
C ALA A 70 -14.54 -7.63 -10.12
N GLN A 71 -15.05 -6.42 -10.30
CA GLN A 71 -16.30 -6.16 -11.04
C GLN A 71 -16.16 -6.43 -12.55
N ALA A 72 -15.02 -6.04 -13.15
CA ALA A 72 -14.73 -6.34 -14.56
C ALA A 72 -14.65 -7.86 -14.80
N MET A 73 -13.92 -8.58 -13.93
CA MET A 73 -13.79 -10.03 -14.00
C MET A 73 -15.13 -10.76 -13.79
N ALA A 74 -16.02 -10.21 -12.95
CA ALA A 74 -17.35 -10.77 -12.73
C ALA A 74 -18.28 -10.67 -13.96
N LYS A 75 -18.04 -9.70 -14.87
CA LYS A 75 -18.87 -9.48 -16.06
C LYS A 75 -18.61 -10.47 -17.21
N LYS A 76 -17.53 -11.28 -17.17
CA LYS A 76 -17.16 -12.31 -18.17
C LYS A 76 -17.09 -11.83 -19.63
N ASP A 77 -17.01 -10.52 -19.85
CA ASP A 77 -17.02 -9.90 -21.16
C ASP A 77 -15.59 -9.43 -21.47
N LYS A 78 -14.88 -10.18 -22.32
CA LYS A 78 -13.43 -10.04 -22.51
C LYS A 78 -13.02 -8.65 -23.02
N ASP A 79 -13.87 -8.02 -23.83
CA ASP A 79 -13.62 -6.67 -24.34
C ASP A 79 -13.71 -5.62 -23.23
N LEU A 80 -14.61 -5.82 -22.26
CA LEU A 80 -14.74 -4.97 -21.06
C LEU A 80 -13.63 -5.24 -20.04
N GLU A 81 -13.12 -6.47 -19.91
CA GLU A 81 -11.95 -6.80 -19.07
C GLU A 81 -10.68 -6.08 -19.55
N ASP A 82 -10.43 -6.07 -20.87
CA ASP A 82 -9.25 -5.41 -21.45
C ASP A 82 -9.33 -3.87 -21.36
N LEU A 83 -10.51 -3.30 -21.61
CA LEU A 83 -10.77 -1.87 -21.42
C LEU A 83 -10.62 -1.46 -19.95
N ALA A 84 -11.21 -2.22 -19.03
CA ALA A 84 -11.11 -1.97 -17.60
C ALA A 84 -9.66 -2.05 -17.09
N SER A 85 -8.92 -3.07 -17.52
CA SER A 85 -7.52 -3.28 -17.12
C SER A 85 -6.62 -2.16 -17.63
N ARG A 86 -6.78 -1.73 -18.89
CA ARG A 86 -6.05 -0.57 -19.44
C ARG A 86 -6.37 0.71 -18.69
N GLN A 87 -7.64 0.93 -18.34
CA GLN A 87 -8.08 2.14 -17.67
C GLN A 87 -7.58 2.20 -16.22
N ILE A 88 -7.60 1.07 -15.50
CA ILE A 88 -6.98 0.93 -14.16
C ILE A 88 -5.47 1.19 -14.23
N LEU A 89 -4.77 0.60 -15.21
CA LEU A 89 -3.34 0.81 -15.40
C LEU A 89 -3.03 2.29 -15.65
N PHE A 90 -3.77 2.93 -16.55
CA PHE A 90 -3.59 4.35 -16.87
C PHE A 90 -3.86 5.22 -15.64
N LEU A 91 -4.91 4.92 -14.88
CA LEU A 91 -5.28 5.67 -13.68
C LEU A 91 -4.23 5.50 -12.57
N THR A 92 -3.69 4.29 -12.40
CA THR A 92 -2.64 3.98 -11.41
C THR A 92 -1.33 4.68 -11.76
N ILE A 93 -0.92 4.64 -13.03
CA ILE A 93 0.28 5.34 -13.52
C ILE A 93 0.11 6.85 -13.40
N PHE A 94 -1.05 7.38 -13.79
CA PHE A 94 -1.33 8.81 -13.71
C PHE A 94 -1.34 9.31 -12.26
N LEU A 95 -2.04 8.61 -11.35
CA LEU A 95 -2.07 9.00 -9.94
C LEU A 95 -0.71 8.80 -9.27
N GLY A 96 0.03 7.73 -9.62
CA GLY A 96 1.38 7.47 -9.11
C GLY A 96 2.37 8.55 -9.57
N MET A 97 2.28 9.00 -10.82
CA MET A 97 3.10 10.09 -11.35
C MET A 97 2.75 11.43 -10.70
N PHE A 98 1.45 11.69 -10.49
CA PHE A 98 0.97 12.89 -9.81
C PHE A 98 1.44 12.93 -8.34
N LEU A 99 1.25 11.84 -7.59
CA LEU A 99 1.72 11.69 -6.21
C LEU A 99 3.25 11.74 -6.12
N GLY A 100 3.97 11.12 -7.06
CA GLY A 100 5.42 11.16 -7.14
C GLY A 100 5.95 12.59 -7.36
N MET A 101 5.30 13.36 -8.23
CA MET A 101 5.61 14.79 -8.41
C MET A 101 5.34 15.62 -7.15
N VAL A 102 4.19 15.41 -6.50
CA VAL A 102 3.86 16.10 -5.24
C VAL A 102 4.87 15.74 -4.14
N SER A 103 5.36 14.50 -4.11
CA SER A 103 6.39 14.05 -3.16
C SER A 103 7.73 14.71 -3.40
N LEU A 104 8.18 14.81 -4.65
CA LEU A 104 9.45 15.46 -5.01
C LEU A 104 9.46 16.96 -4.69
N VAL A 105 8.32 17.64 -4.85
CA VAL A 105 8.19 19.08 -4.56
C VAL A 105 7.97 19.35 -3.07
N GLY A 106 7.34 18.42 -2.33
CA GLY A 106 7.10 18.53 -0.89
C GLY A 106 8.25 18.06 0.00
N GLY A 107 9.14 17.20 -0.50
CA GLY A 107 10.31 16.69 0.23
C GLY A 107 11.25 17.78 0.78
N PRO A 108 11.53 18.87 0.04
CA PRO A 108 12.35 19.98 0.54
C PRO A 108 11.65 20.96 1.49
N TYR A 109 10.31 20.90 1.63
CA TYR A 109 9.55 21.83 2.48
C TYR A 109 9.19 21.26 3.85
N LEU A 110 9.49 19.99 4.12
CA LEU A 110 9.24 19.29 5.39
C LEU A 110 10.51 18.78 6.10
N LEU A 111 11.69 19.04 5.55
CA LEU A 111 13.02 18.81 6.14
C LEU A 111 13.70 20.16 6.42
#